data_AF-A0A6P0R899-F1
#
_entry.id   AF-A0A6P0R899-F1
#
_cell.length_a   1.000
_cell.length_b   1.000
_cell.length_c   1.000
_cell.angle_alpha   90.00
_cell.angle_beta   90.00
_cell.angle_gamma   90.00
#
_symmetry.space_group_name_H-M   'P 1'
#
loop_
_entity.id
_entity.type
_entity.pdbx_description
1 polymer ?
#
loop_
_entity_poly.entity_id
_entity_poly.type
_entity_poly.pdbx_seq_one_letter_code
_entity_poly.pdbx_strand_id
1 'polypeptide(L)'
;MARGEQIYTLREFLNIDGVYEHHGIDYGDGTVIHYRKGTETIERTSKAYFTDGRKVYVKRYPLRYIADTVIQRAESRLGEKKYNILFNNCEHFATWCITGVSYSQQVKNFIPLLDNINVEQISEPIKEAILGVKTQVDTNELVSQALADIKVAWENIQPEYKQTLEEIDNWQKVAVASLKKNREDLARAALIRKRKHQEYADELAASLQKLATMTETLLRSQNLIGKN
;
A
#
# COMPACT_ATOMS: atom_id res chain seq x y z
N MET A 1 -13.23 -26.13 6.71
CA MET A 1 -13.53 -25.18 5.62
C MET A 1 -13.51 -23.77 6.17
N ALA A 2 -12.92 -22.82 5.45
CA ALA A 2 -12.63 -21.46 5.91
C ALA A 2 -13.28 -20.40 4.97
N ARG A 3 -14.51 -20.65 4.51
CA ARG A 3 -15.19 -19.80 3.51
C ARG A 3 -15.30 -18.36 3.99
N GLY A 4 -14.85 -17.43 3.15
CA GLY A 4 -14.83 -16.00 3.45
C GLY A 4 -13.74 -15.61 4.46
N GLU A 5 -12.79 -16.48 4.82
CA GLU A 5 -11.64 -16.10 5.63
C GLU A 5 -10.58 -15.42 4.76
N GLN A 6 -9.89 -14.43 5.34
CA GLN A 6 -8.61 -13.97 4.82
C GLN A 6 -7.52 -14.95 5.25
N ILE A 7 -6.89 -15.56 4.26
CA ILE A 7 -5.77 -16.48 4.45
C ILE A 7 -4.50 -15.88 3.88
N TYR A 8 -3.36 -16.28 4.44
CA TYR A 8 -2.07 -15.92 3.88
C TYR A 8 -1.04 -17.05 3.97
N THR A 9 -0.04 -16.99 3.10
CA THR A 9 1.15 -17.84 3.15
C THR A 9 2.40 -16.98 3.10
N LEU A 10 3.46 -17.42 3.78
CA LEU A 10 4.78 -16.81 3.61
C LEU A 10 5.33 -17.24 2.23
N ARG A 11 5.98 -16.34 1.50
CA ARG A 11 6.74 -16.67 0.28
C ARG A 11 8.08 -15.95 0.27
N GLU A 12 8.92 -16.31 -0.69
CA GLU A 12 10.18 -15.62 -0.97
C GLU A 12 9.94 -14.27 -1.66
N PHE A 13 10.80 -13.30 -1.33
CA PHE A 13 10.92 -12.04 -2.06
C PHE A 13 12.40 -11.65 -2.18
N LEU A 14 12.87 -11.35 -3.40
CA LEU A 14 14.28 -11.06 -3.70
C LEU A 14 15.29 -12.07 -3.11
N ASN A 15 15.00 -13.37 -3.24
CA ASN A 15 15.81 -14.47 -2.71
C ASN A 15 15.95 -14.51 -1.17
N ILE A 16 15.09 -13.79 -0.45
CA ILE A 16 14.97 -13.89 1.01
C ILE A 16 13.67 -14.64 1.31
N ASP A 17 13.80 -15.79 1.95
CA ASP A 17 12.67 -16.65 2.28
C ASP A 17 11.94 -16.13 3.52
N GLY A 18 10.61 -16.25 3.55
CA GLY A 18 9.78 -15.93 4.71
C GLY A 18 9.50 -14.45 5.00
N VAL A 19 9.96 -13.51 4.18
CA VAL A 19 9.74 -12.06 4.41
C VAL A 19 8.45 -11.51 3.78
N TYR A 20 7.69 -12.34 3.06
CA TYR A 20 6.52 -11.90 2.30
C TYR A 20 5.25 -12.66 2.67
N GLU A 21 4.19 -11.95 3.08
CA GLU A 21 2.85 -12.52 3.21
C GLU A 21 2.04 -12.36 1.92
N HIS A 22 1.61 -13.49 1.34
CA HIS A 22 0.67 -13.51 0.24
C HIS A 22 -0.75 -13.69 0.75
N HIS A 23 -1.62 -12.69 0.60
CA HIS A 23 -3.00 -12.72 1.12
C HIS A 23 -4.04 -13.05 0.05
N GLY A 24 -5.12 -13.71 0.46
CA GLY A 24 -6.27 -14.04 -0.39
C GLY A 24 -7.53 -14.36 0.41
N ILE A 25 -8.67 -14.43 -0.27
CA ILE A 25 -9.96 -14.82 0.32
C ILE A 25 -10.27 -16.28 -0.05
N ASP A 26 -10.39 -17.16 0.96
CA ASP A 26 -10.75 -18.56 0.76
C ASP A 26 -12.23 -18.66 0.36
N TYR A 27 -12.51 -19.19 -0.83
CA TYR A 27 -13.86 -19.30 -1.36
C TYR A 27 -14.68 -20.43 -0.71
N GLY A 28 -14.02 -21.35 -0.01
CA GLY A 28 -14.64 -22.49 0.66
C GLY A 28 -14.75 -23.76 -0.19
N ASP A 29 -14.41 -23.72 -1.47
CA ASP A 29 -14.49 -24.84 -2.40
C ASP A 29 -13.12 -25.31 -2.94
N GLY A 30 -12.06 -25.01 -2.18
CA GLY A 30 -10.69 -25.34 -2.57
C GLY A 30 -10.06 -24.32 -3.54
N THR A 31 -10.71 -23.18 -3.75
CA THR A 31 -10.16 -22.05 -4.51
C THR A 31 -9.99 -20.80 -3.65
N VAL A 32 -9.18 -19.86 -4.12
CA VAL A 32 -8.84 -18.61 -3.44
C VAL A 32 -8.94 -17.46 -4.45
N ILE A 33 -9.59 -16.36 -4.06
CA ILE A 33 -9.57 -15.10 -4.83
C ILE A 33 -8.45 -14.23 -4.27
N HIS A 34 -7.52 -13.82 -5.13
CA HIS A 34 -6.34 -13.05 -4.75
C HIS A 34 -5.75 -12.29 -5.93
N TYR A 35 -4.83 -11.38 -5.66
CA TYR A 35 -4.00 -10.78 -6.72
C TYR A 35 -2.96 -11.80 -7.20
N ARG A 36 -3.09 -12.26 -8.45
CA ARG A 36 -2.15 -13.22 -9.02
C ARG A 36 -0.81 -12.55 -9.33
N LYS A 37 0.24 -13.04 -8.66
CA LYS A 37 1.62 -12.66 -8.97
C LYS A 37 1.95 -12.91 -10.45
N GLY A 38 2.48 -11.90 -11.12
CA GLY A 38 2.92 -11.94 -12.52
C GLY A 38 1.90 -11.39 -13.53
N THR A 39 0.60 -11.47 -13.26
CA THR A 39 -0.43 -10.75 -14.02
C THR A 39 -0.99 -9.54 -13.28
N GLU A 40 -0.71 -9.43 -11.98
CA GLU A 40 -1.18 -8.37 -11.07
C GLU A 40 -2.69 -8.11 -11.22
N THR A 41 -3.43 -9.18 -11.48
CA THR A 41 -4.88 -9.18 -11.71
C THR A 41 -5.55 -9.94 -10.57
N ILE A 42 -6.69 -9.44 -10.09
CA ILE A 42 -7.50 -10.22 -9.15
C ILE A 42 -8.10 -11.41 -9.88
N GLU A 43 -7.68 -12.61 -9.50
CA GLU A 43 -8.05 -13.86 -10.11
C GLU A 43 -8.47 -14.88 -9.06
N ARG A 44 -9.24 -15.86 -9.51
CA ARG A 44 -9.61 -17.01 -8.70
C ARG A 44 -8.78 -18.21 -9.15
N THR A 45 -7.95 -18.74 -8.24
CA THR A 45 -7.08 -19.88 -8.53
C THR A 45 -7.33 -21.03 -7.56
N SER A 46 -6.76 -22.21 -7.85
CA SER A 46 -6.77 -23.30 -6.88
C SER A 46 -6.00 -22.91 -5.61
N LYS A 47 -6.41 -23.46 -4.47
CA LYS A 47 -5.70 -23.28 -3.19
C LYS A 47 -4.29 -23.85 -3.27
N ALA A 48 -4.10 -24.98 -3.95
CA ALA A 48 -2.78 -25.56 -4.18
C ALA A 48 -1.82 -24.55 -4.84
N TYR A 49 -2.26 -23.88 -5.91
CA TYR A 49 -1.50 -22.82 -6.57
C TYR A 49 -1.23 -21.61 -5.66
N PHE A 50 -2.24 -21.18 -4.90
CA PHE A 50 -2.10 -20.07 -3.95
C PHE A 50 -1.11 -20.38 -2.82
N THR A 51 -1.04 -21.62 -2.36
CA THR A 51 -0.14 -22.01 -1.26
C THR A 51 1.27 -22.34 -1.74
N ASP A 52 1.40 -22.86 -2.96
CA ASP A 52 2.67 -23.37 -3.48
C ASP A 52 3.37 -24.31 -2.49
N GLY A 53 2.60 -25.23 -1.91
CA GLY A 53 3.07 -26.19 -0.89
C GLY A 53 3.38 -25.62 0.50
N ARG A 54 3.27 -24.29 0.69
CA ARG A 54 3.61 -23.62 1.95
C ARG A 54 2.44 -23.59 2.94
N LYS A 55 2.79 -23.36 4.21
CA LYS A 55 1.83 -23.33 5.33
C LYS A 55 0.87 -22.15 5.20
N VAL A 56 -0.41 -22.43 5.44
CA VAL A 56 -1.49 -21.43 5.42
C VAL A 56 -1.77 -20.92 6.83
N TYR A 57 -1.92 -19.60 6.93
CA TYR A 57 -2.31 -18.87 8.12
C TYR A 57 -3.65 -18.17 7.88
N VAL A 58 -4.37 -17.87 8.95
CA VAL A 58 -5.67 -17.18 8.90
C VAL A 58 -5.55 -15.88 9.68
N LYS A 59 -5.93 -14.76 9.07
CA LYS A 59 -5.93 -13.45 9.73
C LYS A 59 -7.28 -13.21 10.41
N ARG A 60 -7.25 -12.85 11.70
CA ARG A 60 -8.46 -12.66 12.52
C ARG A 60 -8.76 -11.19 12.72
N TYR A 61 -10.04 -10.85 12.66
CA TYR A 61 -10.55 -9.49 12.80
C TYR A 61 -11.66 -9.46 13.86
N PRO A 62 -11.67 -8.47 14.77
CA PRO A 62 -12.70 -8.35 15.80
C PRO A 62 -14.08 -7.99 15.23
N LEU A 63 -14.10 -7.26 14.10
CA LEU A 63 -15.32 -6.89 13.36
C LEU A 63 -15.10 -7.21 11.89
N ARG A 64 -16.05 -7.94 11.30
CA ARG A 64 -16.00 -8.38 9.90
C ARG A 64 -17.38 -8.60 9.33
N TYR A 65 -17.50 -8.51 8.02
CA TYR A 65 -18.68 -8.93 7.29
C TYR A 65 -18.88 -10.46 7.34
N ILE A 66 -20.14 -10.88 7.17
CA ILE A 66 -20.50 -12.30 7.01
C ILE A 66 -19.88 -12.88 5.74
N ALA A 67 -19.67 -14.19 5.71
CA ALA A 67 -18.97 -14.88 4.62
C ALA A 67 -19.54 -14.55 3.23
N ASP A 68 -20.87 -14.53 3.07
CA ASP A 68 -21.50 -14.23 1.78
C ASP A 68 -21.15 -12.82 1.27
N THR A 69 -21.20 -11.82 2.16
CA THR A 69 -20.81 -10.44 1.83
C THR A 69 -19.33 -10.35 1.49
N VAL A 70 -18.46 -11.04 2.21
CA VAL A 70 -17.01 -11.08 1.90
C VAL A 70 -16.78 -11.67 0.51
N ILE A 71 -17.44 -12.78 0.18
CA ILE A 71 -17.33 -13.43 -1.13
C ILE A 71 -17.85 -12.52 -2.25
N GLN A 72 -19.03 -11.93 -2.09
CA GLN A 72 -19.59 -10.99 -3.08
C GLN A 72 -18.64 -9.82 -3.36
N ARG A 73 -17.99 -9.28 -2.32
CA ARG A 73 -17.01 -8.21 -2.45
C ARG A 73 -15.74 -8.69 -3.17
N ALA A 74 -15.26 -9.89 -2.85
CA ALA A 74 -14.10 -10.47 -3.52
C ALA A 74 -14.38 -10.70 -5.02
N GLU A 75 -15.56 -11.22 -5.35
CA GLU A 75 -16.02 -11.44 -6.73
C GLU A 75 -16.22 -10.13 -7.50
N SER A 76 -16.73 -9.08 -6.85
CA SER A 76 -16.98 -7.79 -7.51
C SER A 76 -15.73 -7.10 -8.05
N ARG A 77 -14.53 -7.58 -7.66
CA ARG A 77 -13.25 -7.04 -8.13
C ARG A 77 -12.46 -8.03 -8.98
N LEU A 78 -13.04 -9.18 -9.36
CA LEU A 78 -12.39 -10.11 -10.31
C LEU A 78 -12.05 -9.39 -11.62
N GLY A 79 -10.85 -9.67 -12.16
CA GLY A 79 -10.35 -9.05 -13.37
C GLY A 79 -9.84 -7.62 -13.18
N GLU A 80 -9.87 -7.07 -11.98
CA GLU A 80 -9.29 -5.76 -11.71
C GLU A 80 -7.77 -5.78 -11.89
N LYS A 81 -7.28 -4.85 -12.73
CA LYS A 81 -5.87 -4.66 -13.10
C LYS A 81 -5.35 -3.29 -12.63
N LYS A 82 -5.55 -2.96 -11.35
CA LYS A 82 -4.95 -1.75 -10.77
C LYS A 82 -3.54 -2.07 -10.29
N TYR A 83 -2.56 -1.76 -11.15
CA TYR A 83 -1.11 -1.77 -10.91
C TYR A 83 -0.73 -0.63 -9.91
N ASN A 84 0.29 -0.63 -9.02
CA ASN A 84 1.26 -1.60 -8.49
C ASN A 84 1.86 -1.01 -7.19
N ILE A 85 2.16 -1.80 -6.13
CA ILE A 85 3.45 -1.95 -5.39
C ILE A 85 3.31 -3.18 -4.45
N LEU A 86 3.54 -4.36 -5.02
CA LEU A 86 4.08 -5.62 -4.47
C LEU A 86 3.77 -6.20 -3.06
N PHE A 87 3.28 -5.51 -2.03
CA PHE A 87 3.20 -6.09 -0.67
C PHE A 87 1.88 -5.88 0.05
N ASN A 88 1.19 -4.81 -0.32
CA ASN A 88 0.06 -4.30 0.43
C ASN A 88 -1.27 -4.53 -0.29
N ASN A 89 -1.31 -4.70 -1.61
CA ASN A 89 -2.58 -4.79 -2.35
C ASN A 89 -3.35 -6.09 -2.10
N CYS A 90 -2.67 -7.24 -2.00
CA CYS A 90 -3.33 -8.50 -1.67
C CYS A 90 -3.91 -8.46 -0.26
N GLU A 91 -3.17 -7.89 0.70
CA GLU A 91 -3.62 -7.71 2.07
C GLU A 91 -4.76 -6.69 2.15
N HIS A 92 -4.67 -5.57 1.44
CA HIS A 92 -5.69 -4.54 1.43
C HIS A 92 -6.96 -4.98 0.72
N PHE A 93 -6.83 -5.70 -0.39
CA PHE A 93 -7.97 -6.33 -1.03
C PHE A 93 -8.67 -7.28 -0.07
N ALA A 94 -7.93 -8.19 0.56
CA ALA A 94 -8.51 -9.14 1.49
C ALA A 94 -9.12 -8.41 2.71
N THR A 95 -8.41 -7.42 3.27
CA THR A 95 -8.88 -6.61 4.40
C THR A 95 -10.12 -5.80 4.03
N TRP A 96 -10.18 -5.21 2.83
CA TRP A 96 -11.36 -4.49 2.33
C TRP A 96 -12.53 -5.46 2.13
N CYS A 97 -12.30 -6.67 1.61
CA CYS A 97 -13.36 -7.69 1.51
C CYS A 97 -13.93 -8.01 2.90
N ILE A 98 -13.07 -8.15 3.91
CA ILE A 98 -13.44 -8.50 5.28
C ILE A 98 -14.09 -7.34 6.06
N THR A 99 -13.56 -6.11 5.93
CA THR A 99 -13.86 -4.99 6.85
C THR A 99 -14.55 -3.79 6.22
N GLY A 100 -14.47 -3.62 4.89
CA GLY A 100 -15.03 -2.43 4.23
C GLY A 100 -14.07 -1.26 4.07
N VAL A 101 -12.94 -1.23 4.77
CA VAL A 101 -12.04 -0.07 4.84
C VAL A 101 -10.96 -0.17 3.76
N SER A 102 -10.78 0.86 2.92
CA SER A 102 -9.78 0.84 1.83
C SER A 102 -8.64 1.86 1.95
N TYR A 103 -8.87 3.09 2.40
CA TYR A 103 -7.92 4.21 2.15
C TYR A 103 -6.86 4.43 3.25
N SER A 104 -7.26 4.58 4.52
CA SER A 104 -6.35 4.96 5.62
C SER A 104 -5.24 3.95 5.93
N GLN A 105 -5.42 2.67 5.62
CA GLN A 105 -4.43 1.64 5.96
C GLN A 105 -3.29 1.57 4.93
N GLN A 106 -3.59 1.87 3.66
CA GLN A 106 -2.62 1.92 2.56
C GLN A 106 -1.52 2.94 2.83
N VAL A 107 -1.93 4.13 3.26
CA VAL A 107 -1.02 5.21 3.60
C VAL A 107 -0.27 4.88 4.90
N LYS A 108 -0.95 4.41 5.95
CA LYS A 108 -0.30 4.03 7.22
C LYS A 108 0.75 2.92 7.11
N ASN A 109 0.58 1.96 6.20
CA ASN A 109 1.55 0.88 6.00
C ASN A 109 2.72 1.30 5.09
N PHE A 110 2.51 2.32 4.26
CA PHE A 110 3.51 2.77 3.29
C PHE A 110 4.52 3.76 3.90
N ILE A 111 4.09 4.63 4.81
CA ILE A 111 4.95 5.62 5.48
C ILE A 111 6.16 4.96 6.18
N PRO A 112 6.00 3.90 7.00
CA PRO A 112 7.13 3.26 7.67
C PRO A 112 8.09 2.52 6.72
N LEU A 113 7.59 2.08 5.55
CA LEU A 113 8.41 1.44 4.54
C LEU A 113 9.32 2.45 3.84
N LEU A 114 8.81 3.67 3.62
CA LEU A 114 9.63 4.77 3.11
C LEU A 114 10.76 5.08 4.08
N ASP A 115 10.54 5.15 5.39
CA ASP A 115 11.55 5.52 6.39
C ASP A 115 12.84 4.68 6.28
N ASN A 116 12.71 3.39 5.97
CA ASN A 116 13.83 2.45 5.85
C ASN A 116 14.61 2.53 4.53
N ILE A 117 14.12 3.28 3.54
CA ILE A 117 14.81 3.48 2.27
C ILE A 117 15.82 4.62 2.43
N ASN A 118 17.11 4.29 2.33
CA ASN A 118 18.19 5.28 2.26
C ASN A 118 18.34 5.77 0.82
N VAL A 119 17.82 6.97 0.55
CA VAL A 119 17.77 7.57 -0.79
C VAL A 119 19.17 7.86 -1.35
N GLU A 120 20.16 8.12 -0.50
CA GLU A 120 21.55 8.38 -0.91
C GLU A 120 22.24 7.10 -1.42
N GLN A 121 21.86 5.96 -0.86
CA GLN A 121 22.39 4.64 -1.21
C GLN A 121 21.65 3.98 -2.35
N ILE A 122 20.66 4.60 -3.00
CA ILE A 122 20.02 3.99 -4.19
C ILE A 122 20.99 4.02 -5.39
N SER A 123 21.93 4.97 -5.42
CA SER A 123 22.84 5.15 -6.55
C SER A 123 23.94 4.07 -6.65
N GLU A 124 24.50 3.62 -5.52
CA GLU A 124 25.65 2.71 -5.48
C GLU A 124 25.31 1.24 -5.79
N PRO A 125 24.24 0.61 -5.25
CA PRO A 125 23.82 -0.73 -5.64
C PRO A 125 23.39 -0.83 -7.11
N ILE A 126 22.83 0.25 -7.67
CA ILE A 126 22.55 0.33 -9.11
C ILE A 126 23.86 0.39 -9.89
N LYS A 127 24.84 1.20 -9.46
CA LYS A 127 26.19 1.22 -10.06
C LYS A 127 26.92 -0.12 -9.92
N GLU A 128 26.81 -0.80 -8.78
CA GLU A 128 27.45 -2.10 -8.52
C GLU A 128 26.80 -3.22 -9.35
N ALA A 129 25.47 -3.21 -9.51
CA ALA A 129 24.78 -4.11 -10.45
C ALA A 129 25.18 -3.86 -11.92
N ILE A 130 25.59 -2.63 -12.26
CA ILE A 130 26.11 -2.25 -13.59
C ILE A 130 27.58 -2.68 -13.78
N LEU A 131 28.41 -2.55 -12.73
CA LEU A 131 29.86 -2.80 -12.81
C LEU A 131 30.26 -4.26 -12.46
N GLY A 132 29.39 -5.01 -11.78
CA GLY A 132 29.63 -6.36 -11.29
C GLY A 132 28.81 -7.44 -12.00
N VAL A 133 29.23 -7.83 -13.21
CA VAL A 133 29.09 -9.17 -13.83
C VAL A 133 27.76 -9.96 -13.64
N LYS A 134 27.03 -10.10 -14.76
CA LYS A 134 26.06 -11.16 -15.14
C LYS A 134 24.76 -11.29 -14.31
N THR A 135 23.76 -10.51 -14.70
CA THR A 135 22.38 -11.01 -14.86
C THR A 135 21.69 -10.27 -16.01
N GLN A 136 21.01 -11.02 -16.87
CA GLN A 136 20.12 -10.56 -17.95
C GLN A 136 18.90 -9.81 -17.38
N VAL A 137 19.09 -8.65 -16.75
CA VAL A 137 17.98 -7.80 -16.30
C VAL A 137 18.15 -6.45 -16.96
N ASP A 138 17.15 -6.03 -17.73
CA ASP A 138 17.13 -4.74 -18.40
C ASP A 138 17.04 -3.64 -17.32
N THR A 139 18.12 -2.89 -17.15
CA THR A 139 18.23 -1.83 -16.15
C THR A 139 17.20 -0.72 -16.37
N ASN A 140 16.79 -0.49 -17.63
CA ASN A 140 15.72 0.45 -17.94
C ASN A 140 14.37 -0.07 -17.47
N GLU A 141 14.14 -1.37 -17.50
CA GLU A 141 12.91 -2.00 -17.00
C GLU A 141 12.81 -1.88 -15.47
N LEU A 142 13.90 -2.11 -14.74
CA LEU A 142 13.95 -1.93 -13.28
C LEU A 142 13.71 -0.47 -12.86
N VAL A 143 14.35 0.48 -13.53
CA VAL A 143 14.17 1.92 -13.24
C VAL A 143 12.75 2.36 -13.60
N SER A 144 12.21 1.90 -14.73
CA SER A 144 10.83 2.20 -15.13
C SER A 144 9.82 1.62 -14.14
N GLN A 145 10.06 0.42 -13.62
CA GLN A 145 9.23 -0.19 -12.60
C GLN A 145 9.27 0.60 -11.29
N ALA A 146 10.46 1.01 -10.83
CA ALA A 146 10.62 1.83 -9.63
C ALA A 146 9.93 3.20 -9.75
N LEU A 147 10.01 3.85 -10.91
CA LEU A 147 9.30 5.11 -11.19
C LEU A 147 7.78 4.91 -11.24
N ALA A 148 7.30 3.80 -11.81
CA ALA A 148 5.88 3.46 -11.80
C ALA A 148 5.37 3.24 -10.37
N ASP A 149 6.15 2.58 -9.53
CA ASP A 149 5.83 2.35 -8.12
C ASP A 149 5.77 3.68 -7.35
N ILE A 150 6.76 4.57 -7.52
CA ILE A 150 6.74 5.91 -6.88
C ILE A 150 5.52 6.73 -7.32
N LYS A 151 5.16 6.67 -8.61
CA LYS A 151 3.98 7.37 -9.13
C LYS A 151 2.69 6.89 -8.44
N VAL A 152 2.53 5.59 -8.23
CA VAL A 152 1.35 5.03 -7.54
C VAL A 152 1.33 5.48 -6.07
N ALA A 153 2.47 5.49 -5.39
CA ALA A 153 2.56 6.01 -4.04
C ALA A 153 2.11 7.48 -3.95
N TRP A 154 2.52 8.29 -4.92
CA TRP A 154 2.09 9.68 -5.05
C TRP A 154 0.57 9.79 -5.25
N GLU A 155 0.00 9.01 -6.16
CA GLU A 155 -1.45 8.99 -6.46
C GLU A 155 -2.31 8.56 -5.26
N ASN A 156 -1.75 7.82 -4.30
CA ASN A 156 -2.44 7.41 -3.07
C ASN A 156 -2.28 8.43 -1.93
N ILE A 157 -1.07 8.93 -1.69
CA ILE A 157 -0.79 9.84 -0.58
C ILE A 157 -1.33 11.25 -0.86
N GLN A 158 -1.24 11.72 -2.11
CA GLN A 158 -1.58 13.11 -2.44
C GLN A 158 -3.07 13.45 -2.23
N PRO A 159 -4.04 12.59 -2.59
CA PRO A 159 -5.45 12.82 -2.25
C PRO A 159 -5.71 12.82 -0.75
N GLU A 160 -5.08 11.91 0.00
CA GLU A 160 -5.26 11.83 1.46
C GLU A 160 -4.65 13.03 2.18
N TYR A 161 -3.51 13.53 1.70
CA TYR A 161 -2.92 14.78 2.16
C TYR A 161 -3.88 15.95 1.92
N LYS A 162 -4.42 16.08 0.71
CA LYS A 162 -5.38 17.14 0.37
C LYS A 162 -6.63 17.08 1.24
N GLN A 163 -7.20 15.88 1.41
CA GLN A 163 -8.37 15.70 2.28
C GLN A 163 -8.06 16.06 3.73
N THR A 164 -6.87 15.71 4.22
CA THR A 164 -6.44 16.05 5.58
C THR A 164 -6.31 17.56 5.77
N LEU A 165 -5.81 18.29 4.75
CA LEU A 165 -5.80 19.76 4.77
C LEU A 165 -7.21 20.37 4.82
N GLU A 166 -8.16 19.79 4.08
CA GLU A 166 -9.57 20.21 4.13
C GLU A 166 -10.17 19.97 5.52
N GLU A 167 -9.88 18.84 6.17
CA GLU A 167 -10.31 18.56 7.54
C GLU A 167 -9.72 19.55 8.55
N ILE A 168 -8.46 19.96 8.40
CA ILE A 168 -7.83 20.99 9.27
C ILE A 168 -8.60 22.31 9.20
N ASP A 169 -8.97 22.76 7.99
CA ASP A 169 -9.77 23.97 7.79
C ASP A 169 -11.19 23.82 8.34
N ASN A 170 -11.84 22.67 8.10
CA ASN A 170 -13.16 22.37 8.62
C ASN A 170 -13.20 22.40 10.15
N TRP A 171 -12.24 21.76 10.82
CA TRP A 171 -12.16 21.78 12.29
C TRP A 171 -11.83 23.17 12.84
N GLN A 172 -11.08 24.00 12.11
CA GLN A 172 -10.89 25.41 12.47
C GLN A 172 -12.22 26.18 12.41
N LYS A 173 -13.03 25.99 11.36
CA LYS A 173 -14.35 26.62 11.24
C LYS A 173 -15.28 26.19 12.37
N VAL A 174 -15.29 24.90 12.71
CA VAL A 174 -16.08 24.36 13.84
C VAL A 174 -15.64 24.99 15.16
N ALA A 175 -14.33 25.14 15.40
CA ALA A 175 -13.82 25.77 16.61
C ALA A 175 -14.27 27.23 16.73
N VAL A 176 -14.13 28.02 15.66
CA VAL A 176 -14.56 29.43 15.62
C VAL A 176 -16.07 29.55 15.80
N ALA A 177 -16.87 28.73 15.12
CA ALA A 177 -18.32 28.75 15.24
C ALA A 177 -18.80 28.36 16.65
N SER A 178 -18.13 27.40 17.29
CA SER A 178 -18.43 26.98 18.66
C SER A 178 -18.11 28.09 19.66
N LEU A 179 -16.98 28.77 19.48
CA LEU A 179 -16.59 29.90 20.33
C LEU A 179 -17.59 31.06 20.22
N LYS A 180 -18.05 31.41 19.01
CA LYS A 180 -19.11 32.42 18.81
C LYS A 180 -20.42 32.11 19.51
N LYS A 181 -20.66 30.82 19.82
CA LYS A 181 -21.85 30.34 20.55
C LYS A 181 -21.58 30.14 22.05
N ASN A 182 -20.46 30.62 22.58
CA ASN A 182 -19.99 30.38 23.95
C ASN A 182 -19.91 28.89 24.33
N ARG A 183 -19.64 28.02 23.36
CA ARG A 183 -19.42 26.57 23.55
C ARG A 183 -17.92 26.27 23.56
N GLU A 184 -17.24 26.71 24.61
CA GLU A 184 -15.79 26.56 24.75
C GLU A 184 -15.33 25.09 24.82
N ASP A 185 -16.18 24.22 25.37
CA ASP A 185 -16.02 22.77 25.41
C ASP A 185 -15.86 22.19 23.99
N LEU A 186 -16.78 22.55 23.09
CA LEU A 186 -16.78 22.12 21.70
C LEU A 186 -15.64 22.77 20.91
N ALA A 187 -15.32 24.04 21.19
CA ALA A 187 -14.20 24.73 20.58
C ALA A 187 -12.86 24.04 20.89
N ARG A 188 -12.62 23.67 22.16
CA ARG A 188 -11.42 22.90 22.56
C ARG A 188 -11.38 21.53 21.89
N ALA A 189 -12.49 20.80 21.88
CA ALA A 189 -12.56 19.48 21.24
C ALA A 189 -12.31 19.53 19.73
N ALA A 190 -12.75 20.60 19.05
CA ALA A 190 -12.48 20.82 17.63
C ALA A 190 -11.00 21.15 17.39
N LEU A 191 -10.37 21.98 18.22
CA LEU A 191 -8.93 22.27 18.13
C LEU A 191 -8.06 21.03 18.36
N ILE A 192 -8.44 20.14 19.27
CA ILE A 192 -7.74 18.86 19.48
C ILE A 192 -7.80 17.99 18.21
N ARG A 193 -8.98 17.89 17.58
CA ARG A 193 -9.14 17.14 16.31
C ARG A 193 -8.33 17.78 15.19
N LYS A 194 -8.39 19.10 15.05
CA LYS A 194 -7.56 19.86 14.11
C LYS A 194 -6.08 19.53 14.27
N ARG A 195 -5.56 19.52 15.50
CA ARG A 195 -4.16 19.21 15.77
C ARG A 195 -3.77 17.81 15.32
N LYS A 196 -4.62 16.80 15.55
CA LYS A 196 -4.37 15.43 15.07
C LYS A 196 -4.30 15.35 13.55
N HIS A 197 -5.17 16.07 12.85
CA HIS A 197 -5.10 16.16 11.38
C HIS A 197 -3.85 16.91 10.92
N GLN A 198 -3.40 17.93 11.65
CA GLN A 198 -2.13 18.62 11.36
C GLN A 198 -0.94 17.66 11.46
N GLU A 199 -0.82 16.92 12.57
CA GLU A 199 0.24 15.94 12.78
C GLU A 199 0.25 14.89 11.65
N TYR A 200 -0.93 14.39 11.25
CA TYR A 200 -1.03 13.46 10.13
C TYR A 200 -0.68 14.10 8.78
N ALA A 201 -1.09 15.33 8.51
CA ALA A 201 -0.73 16.05 7.29
C ALA A 201 0.79 16.24 7.17
N ASP A 202 1.48 16.50 8.29
CA ASP A 202 2.92 16.66 8.33
C ASP A 202 3.64 15.34 7.96
N GLU A 203 3.15 14.19 8.42
CA GLU A 203 3.65 12.85 8.04
C GLU A 203 3.47 12.57 6.53
N LEU A 204 2.30 12.91 5.99
CA LEU A 204 2.01 12.75 4.56
C LEU A 204 2.88 13.67 3.70
N ALA A 205 3.10 14.91 4.13
CA ALA A 205 3.97 15.86 3.45
C ALA A 205 5.42 15.37 3.42
N ALA A 206 5.94 14.85 4.54
CA ALA A 206 7.28 14.26 4.60
C ALA A 206 7.42 13.06 3.63
N SER A 207 6.38 12.23 3.54
CA SER A 207 6.35 11.08 2.63
C SER A 207 6.34 11.50 1.16
N LEU A 208 5.53 12.49 0.80
CA LEU A 208 5.52 13.06 -0.56
C LEU A 208 6.88 13.67 -0.93
N GLN A 209 7.53 14.36 0.02
CA GLN A 209 8.87 14.91 -0.20
C GLN A 209 9.89 13.81 -0.46
N LYS A 210 9.85 12.72 0.30
CA LYS A 210 10.75 11.57 0.10
C LYS A 210 10.55 10.91 -1.26
N LEU A 211 9.30 10.75 -1.70
CA LEU A 211 8.99 10.25 -3.05
C LEU A 211 9.51 11.19 -4.15
N ALA A 212 9.41 12.50 -3.97
CA ALA A 212 9.97 13.48 -4.91
C ALA A 212 11.50 13.32 -5.04
N THR A 213 12.20 13.21 -3.91
CA THR A 213 13.66 13.01 -3.90
C THR A 213 14.07 11.69 -4.55
N MET A 214 13.34 10.60 -4.28
CA MET A 214 13.60 9.31 -4.93
C MET A 214 13.40 9.37 -6.44
N THR A 215 12.34 10.04 -6.90
CA THR A 215 12.07 10.25 -8.33
C THR A 215 13.21 11.00 -8.99
N GLU A 216 13.67 12.10 -8.37
CA GLU A 216 14.78 12.90 -8.90
C GLU A 216 16.08 12.09 -8.99
N THR A 217 16.41 11.33 -7.95
CA THR A 217 17.61 10.47 -7.91
C THR A 217 17.57 9.42 -9.02
N LEU A 218 16.43 8.76 -9.23
CA LEU A 218 16.26 7.76 -10.30
C LEU A 218 16.40 8.39 -11.68
N LEU A 219 15.73 9.52 -11.95
CA LEU A 219 15.83 10.22 -13.23
C LEU A 219 17.26 10.71 -13.53
N ARG A 220 18.00 11.17 -12.51
CA ARG A 220 19.42 11.54 -12.65
C ARG A 220 20.28 10.33 -13.01
N SER A 221 20.07 9.18 -12.36
CA SER A 221 20.81 7.95 -12.67
C SER A 221 20.54 7.45 -14.09
N GLN A 222 19.29 7.52 -14.57
CA GLN A 222 18.90 7.14 -15.93
C GLN A 222 19.58 8.01 -17.00
N ASN A 223 19.64 9.32 -16.78
CA ASN A 223 20.30 10.26 -17.70
C ASN A 223 21.83 10.09 -17.76
N LEU A 224 22.45 9.56 -16.71
CA LEU A 224 23.89 9.22 -16.71
C LEU A 224 24.17 7.95 -17.52
N ILE A 225 23.22 7.00 -17.56
CA ILE A 225 23.34 5.74 -18.31
C ILE A 225 23.16 5.97 -19.82
N GLY A 226 22.28 6.88 -20.24
CA GLY A 226 22.02 7.17 -21.66
C GLY A 226 23.07 8.02 -22.40
N LYS A 227 24.18 8.38 -21.76
CA LYS A 227 25.25 9.21 -22.34
C LYS A 227 26.57 8.47 -22.61
N ASN A 228 26.65 7.17 -22.30
CA ASN A 228 27.81 6.31 -22.60
C ASN A 228 27.53 5.38 -23.78
#